data_AF-A0A7C3UJE6-F1
#
_entry.id   AF-A0A7C3UJE6-F1
#
_cell.length_a   1.000
_cell.length_b   1.000
_cell.length_c   1.000
_cell.angle_alpha   90.00
_cell.angle_beta   90.00
_cell.angle_gamma   90.00
#
_symmetry.space_group_name_H-M   'P 1'
#
loop_
_entity.id
_entity.type
_entity.pdbx_description
1 polymer ?
#
loop_
_entity_poly.entity_id
_entity_poly.type
_entity_poly.pdbx_seq_one_letter_code
_entity_poly.pdbx_strand_id
1 'polypeptide(L)'
;MANQVDDISILNDLENLVKETFMLWDEIRVGFSWRYYFFNHTQRVRKLSLTIGKQEGADLRKLEYAALLHDITKRYDGDFLTDKDGKRVINEDGFWLNQMLMPNPNKSNIITQLYSENKLEYKIHNESGAIVAKLLLKKYGLPDDFCEGVADAISAHLKPNESSTEKMQKFMNNLEGRIIYEADTIDSNLGLCAFFRNIGIHTHSMVQRSGNADLKTYIEGIPKWLNMKEDFLPNMQTNTGRKIGEARQKRNWYIWSLIEKEKENFEINEIYGILGVIKYFMSCHEDPSLTEQMNYVDDKWIPERKLMLENENSKREIAEEGLKRAIEFNSLLRREVEGEI
;
A
#
# COMPACT_ATOMS: atom_id res chain seq x y z
N MET A 1 -12.92 -28.63 28.33
CA MET A 1 -11.66 -28.48 27.56
C MET A 1 -11.93 -27.37 26.58
N ALA A 2 -11.37 -26.18 26.81
CA ALA A 2 -11.64 -25.01 25.97
C ALA A 2 -11.08 -25.27 24.57
N ASN A 3 -11.90 -25.11 23.53
CA ASN A 3 -11.46 -25.12 22.15
C ASN A 3 -10.30 -24.12 22.03
N GLN A 4 -9.10 -24.61 21.76
CA GLN A 4 -7.98 -23.76 21.40
C GLN A 4 -8.35 -23.19 20.03
N VAL A 5 -8.66 -21.90 19.98
CA VAL A 5 -8.92 -21.17 18.74
C VAL A 5 -7.68 -21.28 17.87
N ASP A 6 -7.83 -21.83 16.66
CA ASP A 6 -6.73 -21.90 15.69
C ASP A 6 -6.64 -20.56 14.93
N ASP A 7 -5.79 -19.67 15.44
CA ASP A 7 -5.56 -18.35 14.81
C ASP A 7 -5.10 -18.48 13.35
N ILE A 8 -4.37 -19.54 13.00
CA ILE A 8 -3.88 -19.73 11.63
C ILE A 8 -5.05 -19.97 10.68
N SER A 9 -5.97 -20.87 11.05
CA SER A 9 -7.17 -21.12 10.24
C SER A 9 -8.02 -19.85 10.10
N ILE A 10 -8.25 -19.13 11.20
CA ILE A 10 -9.08 -17.91 11.17
C ILE A 10 -8.43 -16.82 10.31
N LEU A 11 -7.13 -16.57 10.47
CA LEU A 11 -6.42 -15.56 9.68
C LEU A 11 -6.43 -15.90 8.18
N ASN A 12 -6.32 -17.17 7.82
CA ASN A 12 -6.43 -17.61 6.42
C ASN A 12 -7.85 -17.37 5.87
N ASP A 13 -8.88 -17.68 6.64
CA ASP A 13 -10.28 -17.43 6.23
C ASP A 13 -10.55 -15.92 6.09
N LEU A 14 -10.08 -15.12 7.05
CA LEU A 14 -10.18 -13.66 7.01
C LEU A 14 -9.42 -13.06 5.83
N GLU A 15 -8.24 -13.58 5.51
CA GLU A 15 -7.45 -13.13 4.37
C GLU A 15 -8.20 -13.35 3.04
N ASN A 16 -8.78 -14.53 2.85
CA ASN A 16 -9.61 -14.83 1.69
C ASN A 16 -10.83 -13.90 1.63
N LEU A 17 -11.49 -13.66 2.78
CA LEU A 17 -12.62 -12.75 2.88
C LEU A 17 -12.24 -11.30 2.55
N VAL A 18 -11.09 -10.80 3.01
CA VAL A 18 -10.59 -9.46 2.69
C VAL A 18 -10.35 -9.33 1.18
N LYS A 19 -9.68 -10.33 0.59
CA LYS A 19 -9.42 -10.37 -0.85
C LYS A 19 -10.71 -10.36 -1.65
N GLU A 20 -11.69 -11.19 -1.27
CA GLU A 20 -13.00 -11.24 -1.91
C GLU A 20 -13.75 -9.91 -1.78
N THR A 21 -13.75 -9.33 -0.58
CA THR A 21 -14.42 -8.05 -0.28
C THR A 21 -13.94 -6.95 -1.21
N PHE A 22 -12.63 -6.83 -1.42
CA PHE A 22 -12.08 -5.80 -2.30
C PHE A 22 -12.44 -5.97 -3.78
N MET A 23 -13.04 -7.09 -4.18
CA MET A 23 -13.48 -7.38 -5.55
C MET A 23 -15.00 -7.17 -5.77
N LEU A 24 -15.75 -6.77 -4.73
CA LEU A 24 -17.20 -6.61 -4.82
C LEU A 24 -17.65 -5.34 -5.57
N TRP A 25 -16.74 -4.39 -5.78
CA TRP A 25 -16.98 -3.16 -6.54
C TRP A 25 -16.62 -3.34 -8.01
N ASP A 26 -17.35 -2.70 -8.91
CA ASP A 26 -17.06 -2.75 -10.35
C ASP A 26 -15.95 -1.75 -10.73
N GLU A 27 -15.80 -0.69 -9.94
CA GLU A 27 -14.77 0.32 -10.10
C GLU A 27 -13.38 -0.31 -9.96
N ILE A 28 -12.60 -0.17 -11.01
CA ILE A 28 -11.22 -0.63 -11.02
C ILE A 28 -10.34 0.31 -10.20
N ARG A 29 -10.53 1.62 -10.41
CA ARG A 29 -9.76 2.71 -9.80
C ARG A 29 -10.66 3.68 -9.05
N VAL A 30 -10.20 4.10 -7.88
CA VAL A 30 -10.82 5.15 -7.07
C VAL A 30 -9.69 5.98 -6.47
N GLY A 31 -9.66 7.27 -6.78
CA GLY A 31 -8.55 8.16 -6.41
C GLY A 31 -7.17 7.58 -6.76
N PHE A 32 -6.39 7.27 -5.74
CA PHE A 32 -5.00 6.77 -5.87
C PHE A 32 -4.86 5.26 -5.63
N SER A 33 -5.96 4.52 -5.65
CA SER A 33 -6.02 3.09 -5.38
C SER A 33 -6.71 2.35 -6.52
N TRP A 34 -6.42 1.05 -6.64
CA TRP A 34 -7.03 0.14 -7.60
C TRP A 34 -7.25 -1.24 -6.98
N ARG A 35 -8.00 -2.13 -7.63
CA ARG A 35 -8.46 -3.40 -7.02
C ARG A 35 -7.32 -4.22 -6.41
N TYR A 36 -6.28 -4.52 -7.17
CA TYR A 36 -5.14 -5.28 -6.63
C TYR A 36 -4.32 -4.51 -5.59
N TYR A 37 -4.35 -3.17 -5.61
CA TYR A 37 -3.65 -2.37 -4.61
C TYR A 37 -4.17 -2.66 -3.21
N PHE A 38 -5.49 -2.66 -3.00
CA PHE A 38 -6.09 -2.78 -1.67
C PHE A 38 -5.58 -4.03 -0.93
N PHE A 39 -5.72 -5.21 -1.54
CA PHE A 39 -5.27 -6.45 -0.89
C PHE A 39 -3.75 -6.52 -0.72
N ASN A 40 -3.00 -6.18 -1.77
CA ASN A 40 -1.54 -6.24 -1.72
C ASN A 40 -0.98 -5.25 -0.67
N HIS A 41 -1.61 -4.08 -0.53
CA HIS A 41 -1.31 -3.08 0.48
C HIS A 41 -1.58 -3.61 1.89
N THR A 42 -2.78 -4.14 2.14
CA THR A 42 -3.12 -4.76 3.44
C THR A 42 -2.10 -5.80 3.87
N GLN A 43 -1.65 -6.67 2.95
CA GLN A 43 -0.65 -7.68 3.24
C GLN A 43 0.72 -7.10 3.59
N ARG A 44 1.18 -6.06 2.87
CA ARG A 44 2.45 -5.39 3.18
C ARG A 44 2.39 -4.63 4.50
N VAL A 45 1.28 -3.93 4.77
CA VAL A 45 1.04 -3.27 6.06
C VAL A 45 1.04 -4.30 7.19
N ARG A 46 0.32 -5.42 7.07
CA ARG A 46 0.34 -6.51 8.07
C ARG A 46 1.76 -6.99 8.38
N LYS A 47 2.55 -7.32 7.36
CA LYS A 47 3.95 -7.77 7.55
C LYS A 47 4.80 -6.71 8.23
N LEU A 48 4.71 -5.46 7.78
CA LEU A 48 5.48 -4.36 8.34
C LEU A 48 5.06 -4.06 9.79
N SER A 49 3.77 -4.06 10.09
CA SER A 49 3.25 -3.92 11.44
C SER A 49 3.79 -5.00 12.37
N LEU A 50 3.84 -6.27 11.94
CA LEU A 50 4.42 -7.35 12.74
C LEU A 50 5.93 -7.16 13.00
N THR A 51 6.69 -6.72 11.98
CA THR A 51 8.12 -6.41 12.13
C THR A 51 8.36 -5.30 13.14
N ILE A 52 7.58 -4.21 13.07
CA ILE A 52 7.66 -3.09 14.01
C ILE A 52 7.20 -3.53 15.41
N GLY A 53 6.03 -4.16 15.51
CA GLY A 53 5.45 -4.58 16.77
C GLY A 53 6.32 -5.53 17.56
N LYS A 54 7.10 -6.39 16.88
CA LYS A 54 8.05 -7.28 17.54
C LYS A 54 9.17 -6.52 18.24
N GLN A 55 9.61 -5.39 17.70
CA GLN A 55 10.68 -4.56 18.28
C GLN A 55 10.15 -3.60 19.34
N GLU A 56 8.91 -3.12 19.17
CA GLU A 56 8.27 -2.15 20.06
C GLU A 56 7.49 -2.80 21.21
N GLY A 57 7.41 -4.14 21.26
CA GLY A 57 6.76 -4.88 22.35
C GLY A 57 5.24 -4.85 22.31
N ALA A 58 4.65 -4.76 21.11
CA ALA A 58 3.21 -4.77 20.92
C ALA A 58 2.60 -6.18 21.11
N ASP A 59 1.28 -6.25 21.31
CA ASP A 59 0.54 -7.51 21.23
C ASP A 59 0.46 -7.96 19.76
N LEU A 60 1.36 -8.86 19.36
CA LEU A 60 1.48 -9.32 17.98
C LEU A 60 0.21 -10.00 17.47
N ARG A 61 -0.49 -10.74 18.34
CA ARG A 61 -1.71 -11.45 17.95
C ARG A 61 -2.79 -10.42 17.62
N LYS A 62 -3.05 -9.46 18.52
CA LYS A 62 -4.02 -8.38 18.29
C LYS A 62 -3.64 -7.54 17.07
N LEU A 63 -2.36 -7.20 16.93
CA LEU A 63 -1.83 -6.38 15.84
C LEU A 63 -2.00 -7.06 14.48
N GLU A 64 -1.80 -8.37 14.39
CA GLU A 64 -1.96 -9.12 13.14
C GLU A 64 -3.39 -9.04 12.59
N TYR A 65 -4.38 -9.31 13.45
CA TYR A 65 -5.79 -9.21 13.09
C TYR A 65 -6.19 -7.78 12.74
N ALA A 66 -5.73 -6.80 13.54
CA ALA A 66 -6.01 -5.39 13.30
C ALA A 66 -5.43 -4.92 11.96
N ALA A 67 -4.18 -5.26 11.66
CA ALA A 67 -3.54 -4.87 10.40
C ALA A 67 -4.15 -5.58 9.19
N LEU A 68 -4.63 -6.82 9.30
CA LEU A 68 -5.35 -7.50 8.23
C LEU A 68 -6.70 -6.84 7.92
N LEU A 69 -7.36 -6.25 8.91
CA LEU A 69 -8.72 -5.73 8.79
C LEU A 69 -8.81 -4.20 8.76
N HIS A 70 -7.71 -3.46 8.95
CA HIS A 70 -7.74 -2.00 9.13
C HIS A 70 -8.45 -1.24 8.02
N ASP A 71 -8.30 -1.74 6.79
CA ASP A 71 -8.84 -1.15 5.56
C ASP A 71 -10.03 -1.95 4.99
N ILE A 72 -10.63 -2.88 5.75
CA ILE A 72 -11.67 -3.78 5.23
C ILE A 72 -12.91 -3.05 4.67
N THR A 73 -13.19 -1.84 5.16
CA THR A 73 -14.25 -0.97 4.65
C THR A 73 -13.76 0.15 3.74
N LYS A 74 -12.46 0.19 3.39
CA LYS A 74 -11.85 1.26 2.58
C LYS A 74 -12.49 1.42 1.20
N ARG A 75 -13.04 0.34 0.63
CA ARG A 75 -13.72 0.38 -0.67
C ARG A 75 -15.01 1.20 -0.69
N TYR A 76 -15.58 1.49 0.48
CA TYR A 76 -16.71 2.41 0.58
C TYR A 76 -16.27 3.88 0.40
N ASP A 77 -14.98 4.19 0.55
CA ASP A 77 -14.43 5.51 0.25
C ASP A 77 -14.32 5.68 -1.27
N GLY A 78 -15.24 6.45 -1.84
CA GLY A 78 -15.20 6.94 -3.22
C GLY A 78 -14.19 8.07 -3.40
N ASP A 79 -14.40 8.92 -4.41
CA ASP A 79 -13.54 10.08 -4.64
C ASP A 79 -13.53 11.06 -3.47
N PHE A 80 -12.41 11.75 -3.26
CA PHE A 80 -12.32 12.77 -2.21
C PHE A 80 -13.35 13.88 -2.44
N LEU A 81 -13.97 14.33 -1.36
CA LEU A 81 -14.75 15.57 -1.39
C LEU A 81 -13.78 16.76 -1.48
N THR A 82 -14.07 17.68 -2.40
CA THR A 82 -13.32 18.92 -2.56
C THR A 82 -14.23 20.13 -2.37
N ASP A 83 -13.69 21.19 -1.77
CA ASP A 83 -14.36 22.49 -1.72
C ASP A 83 -14.32 23.20 -3.09
N LYS A 84 -14.91 24.41 -3.14
CA LYS A 84 -14.98 25.25 -4.34
C LYS A 84 -13.60 25.64 -4.91
N ASP A 85 -12.56 25.59 -4.09
CA ASP A 85 -11.19 25.95 -4.46
C ASP A 85 -10.36 24.70 -4.81
N GLY A 86 -10.99 23.51 -4.85
CA GLY A 86 -10.37 22.24 -5.17
C GLY A 86 -9.58 21.62 -4.02
N LYS A 87 -9.68 22.16 -2.80
CA LYS A 87 -8.99 21.62 -1.62
C LYS A 87 -9.83 20.51 -1.00
N ARG A 88 -9.16 19.47 -0.48
CA ARG A 88 -9.84 18.34 0.19
C ARG A 88 -10.60 18.81 1.42
N VAL A 89 -11.83 18.36 1.54
CA VAL A 89 -12.69 18.57 2.71
C VAL A 89 -12.25 17.62 3.82
N ILE A 90 -12.17 18.14 5.04
CA ILE A 90 -11.82 17.40 6.25
C ILE A 90 -12.93 17.50 7.29
N ASN A 91 -13.07 16.49 8.15
CA ASN A 91 -13.93 16.59 9.33
C ASN A 91 -13.22 17.35 10.47
N GLU A 92 -13.90 17.49 11.61
CA GLU A 92 -13.37 18.15 12.81
C GLU A 92 -12.06 17.54 13.34
N ASP A 93 -11.83 16.25 13.08
CA ASP A 93 -10.61 15.52 13.44
C ASP A 93 -9.49 15.59 12.41
N GLY A 94 -9.72 16.27 11.29
CA GLY A 94 -8.73 16.42 10.22
C GLY A 94 -8.67 15.24 9.26
N PHE A 95 -9.63 14.30 9.34
CA PHE A 95 -9.73 13.19 8.40
C PHE A 95 -10.41 13.63 7.11
N TRP A 96 -9.88 13.17 5.97
CA TRP A 96 -10.47 13.44 4.66
C TRP A 96 -11.84 12.80 4.53
N LEU A 97 -12.78 13.55 3.95
CA LEU A 97 -14.09 13.04 3.60
C LEU A 97 -14.11 12.58 2.15
N ASN A 98 -14.83 11.49 1.91
CA ASN A 98 -14.97 10.86 0.61
C ASN A 98 -16.45 10.80 0.23
N GLN A 99 -16.71 10.79 -1.08
CA GLN A 99 -17.99 10.31 -1.60
C GLN A 99 -18.17 8.86 -1.14
N MET A 100 -19.41 8.43 -0.95
CA MET A 100 -19.68 7.03 -0.67
C MET A 100 -19.75 6.24 -1.97
N LEU A 101 -19.06 5.11 -2.02
CA LEU A 101 -19.10 4.18 -3.14
C LEU A 101 -19.70 2.84 -2.70
N MET A 102 -20.85 2.47 -3.26
CA MET A 102 -21.51 1.21 -2.92
C MET A 102 -20.95 0.06 -3.76
N PRO A 103 -20.86 -1.17 -3.21
CA PRO A 103 -20.48 -2.35 -4.00
C PRO A 103 -21.52 -2.62 -5.10
N ASN A 104 -21.16 -3.47 -6.06
CA ASN A 104 -22.12 -3.92 -7.07
C ASN A 104 -23.34 -4.55 -6.36
N PRO A 105 -24.58 -4.14 -6.68
CA PRO A 105 -25.78 -4.59 -5.96
C PRO A 105 -26.05 -6.10 -6.07
N ASN A 106 -25.42 -6.78 -7.04
CA ASN A 106 -25.51 -8.23 -7.22
C ASN A 106 -24.37 -8.99 -6.54
N LYS A 107 -23.43 -8.30 -5.89
CA LYS A 107 -22.30 -8.88 -5.17
C LYS A 107 -22.40 -8.50 -3.69
N SER A 108 -22.31 -9.48 -2.81
CA SER A 108 -22.33 -9.23 -1.36
C SER A 108 -21.62 -10.37 -0.63
N ASN A 109 -21.10 -10.05 0.55
CA ASN A 109 -20.60 -11.02 1.51
C ASN A 109 -20.89 -10.54 2.95
N ILE A 110 -20.35 -11.25 3.94
CA ILE A 110 -20.57 -10.92 5.35
C ILE A 110 -20.11 -9.50 5.73
N ILE A 111 -19.06 -8.96 5.09
CA ILE A 111 -18.60 -7.59 5.35
C ILE A 111 -19.66 -6.59 4.92
N THR A 112 -20.18 -6.73 3.70
CA THR A 112 -21.21 -5.81 3.18
C THR A 112 -22.53 -5.89 3.97
N GLN A 113 -22.85 -7.09 4.48
CA GLN A 113 -24.02 -7.30 5.35
C GLN A 113 -23.83 -6.60 6.69
N LEU A 114 -22.70 -6.83 7.36
CA LEU A 114 -22.37 -6.17 8.63
C LEU A 114 -22.33 -4.65 8.48
N TYR A 115 -21.81 -4.13 7.36
CA TYR A 115 -21.77 -2.71 7.09
C TYR A 115 -23.18 -2.10 7.00
N SER A 116 -24.08 -2.73 6.23
CA SER A 116 -25.45 -2.23 6.04
C SER A 116 -26.32 -2.40 7.29
N GLU A 117 -26.27 -3.56 7.96
CA GLU A 117 -27.05 -3.83 9.17
C GLU A 117 -26.74 -2.84 10.30
N ASN A 118 -25.51 -2.33 10.35
CA ASN A 118 -25.04 -1.38 11.37
C ASN A 118 -25.09 0.08 10.90
N LYS A 119 -25.68 0.36 9.73
CA LYS A 119 -25.87 1.72 9.19
C LYS A 119 -24.59 2.54 9.18
N LEU A 120 -23.53 1.95 8.62
CA LEU A 120 -22.19 2.54 8.63
C LEU A 120 -21.93 3.50 7.47
N GLU A 121 -22.95 3.84 6.68
CA GLU A 121 -22.85 4.76 5.56
C GLU A 121 -22.22 6.09 6.01
N TYR A 122 -21.33 6.64 5.16
CA TYR A 122 -20.61 7.89 5.40
C TYR A 122 -19.66 7.93 6.61
N LYS A 123 -19.49 6.82 7.34
CA LYS A 123 -18.43 6.71 8.34
C LYS A 123 -17.08 6.53 7.68
N ILE A 124 -16.07 7.15 8.27
CA ILE A 124 -14.67 6.99 7.86
C ILE A 124 -14.26 5.53 8.05
N HIS A 125 -13.46 5.00 7.13
CA HIS A 125 -13.05 3.58 7.11
C HIS A 125 -12.45 3.08 8.42
N ASN A 126 -11.68 3.87 9.17
CA ASN A 126 -11.17 3.42 10.48
C ASN A 126 -12.29 3.19 11.50
N GLU A 127 -13.34 4.02 11.50
CA GLU A 127 -14.49 3.87 12.40
C GLU A 127 -15.41 2.72 11.96
N SER A 128 -15.77 2.67 10.67
CA SER A 128 -16.62 1.59 10.15
C SER A 128 -15.90 0.23 10.16
N GLY A 129 -14.61 0.21 9.82
CA GLY A 129 -13.75 -0.97 9.84
C GLY A 129 -13.60 -1.55 11.24
N ALA A 130 -13.44 -0.71 12.27
CA ALA A 130 -13.40 -1.16 13.67
C ALA A 130 -14.69 -1.88 14.09
N ILE A 131 -15.86 -1.31 13.74
CA ILE A 131 -17.16 -1.90 14.06
C ILE A 131 -17.33 -3.25 13.34
N VAL A 132 -17.05 -3.28 12.04
CA VAL A 132 -17.16 -4.50 11.24
C VAL A 132 -16.21 -5.58 11.75
N ALA A 133 -14.94 -5.24 12.02
CA ALA A 133 -13.96 -6.18 12.53
C ALA A 133 -14.40 -6.79 13.87
N LYS A 134 -14.85 -5.98 14.82
CA LYS A 134 -15.38 -6.47 16.11
C LYS A 134 -16.49 -7.50 15.93
N LEU A 135 -17.49 -7.17 15.12
CA LEU A 135 -18.66 -8.05 14.90
C LEU A 135 -18.27 -9.32 14.16
N LEU A 136 -17.35 -9.21 13.20
CA LEU A 136 -16.83 -10.34 12.45
C LEU A 136 -16.06 -11.30 13.37
N LEU A 137 -15.13 -10.79 14.18
CA LEU A 137 -14.30 -11.62 15.07
C LEU A 137 -15.12 -12.33 16.14
N LYS A 138 -16.19 -11.70 16.64
CA LYS A 138 -17.15 -12.37 17.53
C LYS A 138 -17.85 -13.55 16.86
N LYS A 139 -18.15 -13.46 15.55
CA LYS A 139 -18.73 -14.59 14.78
C LYS A 139 -17.74 -15.76 14.64
N TYR A 140 -16.43 -15.49 14.66
CA TYR A 140 -15.38 -16.52 14.74
C TYR A 140 -15.20 -17.09 16.16
N GLY A 141 -15.97 -16.64 17.15
CA GLY A 141 -15.91 -17.13 18.53
C GLY A 141 -14.71 -16.62 19.33
N LEU A 142 -14.07 -15.53 18.89
CA LEU A 142 -12.98 -14.91 19.62
C LEU A 142 -13.48 -14.19 20.88
N PRO A 143 -12.67 -14.12 21.96
CA PRO A 143 -13.05 -13.44 23.21
C PRO A 143 -13.44 -11.97 23.00
N ASP A 144 -14.39 -11.48 23.79
CA ASP A 144 -14.92 -10.12 23.66
C ASP A 144 -13.84 -9.04 23.87
N ASP A 145 -12.98 -9.22 24.87
CA ASP A 145 -11.85 -8.32 25.16
C ASP A 145 -10.83 -8.27 24.02
N PHE A 146 -10.56 -9.42 23.40
CA PHE A 146 -9.72 -9.49 22.19
C PHE A 146 -10.37 -8.75 21.02
N CYS A 147 -11.66 -8.96 20.78
CA CYS A 147 -12.39 -8.30 19.69
C CYS A 147 -12.43 -6.78 19.87
N GLU A 148 -12.62 -6.29 21.11
CA GLU A 148 -12.53 -4.87 21.44
C GLU A 148 -11.12 -4.34 21.19
N GLY A 149 -10.08 -5.04 21.66
CA GLY A 149 -8.70 -4.61 21.46
C GLY A 149 -8.31 -4.48 19.98
N VAL A 150 -8.77 -5.40 19.12
CA VAL A 150 -8.57 -5.31 17.67
C VAL A 150 -9.32 -4.11 17.09
N ALA A 151 -10.58 -3.92 17.47
CA ALA A 151 -11.39 -2.80 17.01
C ALA A 151 -10.80 -1.44 17.43
N ASP A 152 -10.30 -1.33 18.66
CA ASP A 152 -9.64 -0.14 19.17
C ASP A 152 -8.38 0.20 18.37
N ALA A 153 -7.55 -0.81 18.06
CA ALA A 153 -6.36 -0.63 17.22
C ALA A 153 -6.72 -0.15 15.80
N ILE A 154 -7.76 -0.73 15.18
CA ILE A 154 -8.26 -0.28 13.87
C ILE A 154 -8.81 1.14 13.97
N SER A 155 -9.63 1.46 14.98
CA SER A 155 -10.17 2.82 15.12
C SER A 155 -9.07 3.87 15.28
N ALA A 156 -7.94 3.50 15.91
CA ALA A 156 -6.81 4.37 16.17
C ALA A 156 -5.75 4.38 15.04
N HIS A 157 -5.97 3.72 13.90
CA HIS A 157 -4.95 3.66 12.84
C HIS A 157 -4.83 4.93 11.98
N LEU A 158 -5.71 5.92 12.18
CA LEU A 158 -5.55 7.25 11.59
C LEU A 158 -5.14 8.25 12.67
N LYS A 159 -4.09 9.03 12.38
CA LYS A 159 -3.62 10.09 13.27
C LYS A 159 -4.55 11.31 13.18
N PRO A 160 -5.28 11.68 14.24
CA PRO A 160 -6.12 12.87 14.25
C PRO A 160 -5.28 14.15 14.24
N ASN A 161 -5.90 15.28 13.94
CA ASN A 161 -5.27 16.59 14.09
C ASN A 161 -4.99 16.93 15.57
N GLU A 162 -4.13 17.92 15.81
CA GLU A 162 -3.74 18.32 17.17
C GLU A 162 -4.90 18.92 17.99
N SER A 163 -5.91 19.48 17.34
CA SER A 163 -7.09 20.04 18.01
C SER A 163 -8.02 18.97 18.60
N SER A 164 -8.03 17.75 18.05
CA SER A 164 -8.86 16.64 18.54
C SER A 164 -8.26 15.95 19.74
N THR A 165 -8.22 16.66 20.87
CA THR A 165 -7.51 16.27 22.10
C THR A 165 -7.88 14.86 22.59
N GLU A 166 -9.17 14.50 22.61
CA GLU A 166 -9.61 13.18 23.07
C GLU A 166 -9.16 12.06 22.12
N LYS A 167 -9.37 12.22 20.81
CA LYS A 167 -8.93 11.23 19.82
C LYS A 167 -7.42 11.13 19.77
N MET A 168 -6.70 12.24 19.91
CA MET A 168 -5.25 12.27 20.00
C MET A 168 -4.76 11.49 21.23
N GLN A 169 -5.40 11.67 22.40
CA GLN A 169 -5.05 10.89 23.59
C GLN A 169 -5.30 9.39 23.38
N LYS A 170 -6.43 9.01 22.75
CA LYS A 170 -6.72 7.61 22.39
C LYS A 170 -5.67 7.03 21.45
N PHE A 171 -5.30 7.78 20.40
CA PHE A 171 -4.23 7.43 19.47
C PHE A 171 -2.89 7.22 20.20
N MET A 172 -2.49 8.16 21.05
CA MET A 172 -1.22 8.08 21.79
C MET A 172 -1.16 6.90 22.77
N ASN A 173 -2.29 6.52 23.35
CA ASN A 173 -2.40 5.38 24.27
C ASN A 173 -2.54 4.03 23.57
N ASN A 174 -2.71 4.00 22.25
CA ASN A 174 -2.89 2.77 21.49
C ASN A 174 -1.62 2.46 20.67
N LEU A 175 -0.75 1.61 21.20
CA LEU A 175 0.50 1.25 20.52
C LEU A 175 0.24 0.56 19.18
N GLU A 176 -0.66 -0.41 19.13
CA GLU A 176 -0.97 -1.16 17.90
C GLU A 176 -1.55 -0.25 16.80
N GLY A 177 -2.46 0.65 17.14
CA GLY A 177 -3.01 1.63 16.20
C GLY A 177 -1.94 2.56 15.62
N ARG A 178 -0.99 3.02 16.46
CA ARG A 178 0.16 3.83 15.99
C ARG A 178 1.09 3.05 15.06
N ILE A 179 1.30 1.76 15.33
CA ILE A 179 2.10 0.88 14.48
C ILE A 179 1.42 0.65 13.13
N ILE A 180 0.10 0.46 13.11
CA ILE A 180 -0.65 0.35 11.84
C ILE A 180 -0.59 1.67 11.08
N TYR A 181 -0.82 2.81 11.74
CA TYR A 181 -0.72 4.14 11.14
C TYR A 181 0.62 4.36 10.44
N GLU A 182 1.73 4.07 11.11
CA GLU A 182 3.05 4.28 10.51
C GLU A 182 3.38 3.23 9.44
N ALA A 183 2.96 1.97 9.60
CA ALA A 183 3.14 0.95 8.58
C ALA A 183 2.37 1.28 7.29
N ASP A 184 1.11 1.72 7.39
CA ASP A 184 0.32 2.24 6.26
C ASP A 184 1.00 3.46 5.62
N THR A 185 1.43 4.42 6.45
CA THR A 185 2.12 5.61 5.99
C THR A 185 3.40 5.27 5.22
N ILE A 186 4.23 4.36 5.76
CA ILE A 186 5.47 3.89 5.15
C ILE A 186 5.16 3.20 3.83
N ASP A 187 4.26 2.21 3.79
CA ASP A 187 3.95 1.45 2.57
C ASP A 187 3.45 2.35 1.42
N SER A 188 2.64 3.34 1.76
CA SER A 188 2.02 4.25 0.79
C SER A 188 2.93 5.39 0.32
N ASN A 189 4.00 5.71 1.05
CA ASN A 189 4.80 6.93 0.82
C ASN A 189 6.31 6.76 0.77
N LEU A 190 6.87 5.71 1.36
CA LEU A 190 8.32 5.50 1.49
C LEU A 190 8.74 4.14 0.93
N GLY A 191 9.91 4.11 0.29
CA GLY A 191 10.46 2.89 -0.29
C GLY A 191 9.91 2.53 -1.66
N LEU A 192 10.35 1.37 -2.14
CA LEU A 192 10.09 0.87 -3.49
C LEU A 192 8.63 0.45 -3.69
N CYS A 193 7.91 0.06 -2.63
CA CYS A 193 6.47 -0.17 -2.70
C CYS A 193 5.72 1.14 -3.03
N ALA A 194 6.09 2.24 -2.38
CA ALA A 194 5.56 3.56 -2.67
C ALA A 194 6.01 4.08 -4.04
N PHE A 195 7.22 3.71 -4.49
CA PHE A 195 7.70 4.04 -5.83
C PHE A 195 6.89 3.32 -6.92
N PHE A 196 6.63 2.02 -6.78
CA PHE A 196 5.71 1.29 -7.66
C PHE A 196 4.32 1.93 -7.68
N ARG A 197 3.80 2.30 -6.51
CA ARG A 197 2.52 2.99 -6.41
C ARG A 197 2.54 4.33 -7.15
N ASN A 198 3.62 5.08 -7.03
CA ASN A 198 3.83 6.33 -7.74
C ASN A 198 3.80 6.14 -9.27
N ILE A 199 4.47 5.11 -9.81
CA ILE A 199 4.41 4.75 -11.24
C ILE A 199 2.95 4.59 -11.66
N GLY A 200 2.18 3.75 -10.95
CA GLY A 200 0.79 3.47 -11.29
C GLY A 200 -0.12 4.72 -11.27
N ILE A 201 0.02 5.58 -10.25
CA ILE A 201 -0.77 6.81 -10.12
C ILE A 201 -0.48 7.78 -11.27
N HIS A 202 0.80 8.07 -11.52
CA HIS A 202 1.18 9.07 -12.51
C HIS A 202 0.91 8.58 -13.93
N THR A 203 1.15 7.30 -14.20
CA THR A 203 0.89 6.71 -15.51
C THR A 203 -0.59 6.79 -15.86
N HIS A 204 -1.47 6.33 -14.96
CA HIS A 204 -2.92 6.41 -15.21
C HIS A 204 -3.36 7.87 -15.39
N SER A 205 -2.86 8.80 -14.56
CA SER A 205 -3.16 10.23 -14.71
C SER A 205 -2.65 10.84 -16.04
N MET A 206 -1.53 10.37 -16.57
CA MET A 206 -1.06 10.79 -17.90
C MET A 206 -1.98 10.24 -18.99
N VAL A 207 -2.27 8.94 -18.98
CA VAL A 207 -3.15 8.31 -19.98
C VAL A 207 -4.53 8.96 -20.01
N GLN A 208 -5.12 9.26 -18.84
CA GLN A 208 -6.41 9.93 -18.77
C GLN A 208 -6.39 11.36 -19.37
N ARG A 209 -5.24 12.06 -19.34
CA ARG A 209 -5.12 13.44 -19.84
C ARG A 209 -4.68 13.52 -21.30
N SER A 210 -3.77 12.66 -21.75
CA SER A 210 -3.15 12.73 -23.08
C SER A 210 -3.39 11.49 -23.95
N GLY A 211 -4.06 10.46 -23.44
CA GLY A 211 -4.27 9.19 -24.14
C GLY A 211 -3.02 8.30 -24.20
N ASN A 212 -1.89 8.74 -23.64
CA ASN A 212 -0.64 7.99 -23.64
C ASN A 212 0.15 8.24 -22.34
N ALA A 213 1.09 7.35 -22.04
CA ALA A 213 2.07 7.55 -20.98
C ALA A 213 3.46 7.73 -21.61
N ASP A 214 4.21 8.70 -21.10
CA ASP A 214 5.57 9.00 -21.56
C ASP A 214 6.57 8.75 -20.42
N LEU A 215 7.48 7.81 -20.64
CA LEU A 215 8.48 7.41 -19.64
C LEU A 215 9.36 8.59 -19.26
N LYS A 216 9.83 9.37 -20.23
CA LYS A 216 10.76 10.47 -19.98
C LYS A 216 10.16 11.53 -19.06
N THR A 217 8.93 11.96 -19.35
CA THR A 217 8.16 12.89 -18.52
C THR A 217 7.96 12.35 -17.10
N TYR A 218 7.66 11.05 -16.95
CA TYR A 218 7.56 10.43 -15.63
C TYR A 218 8.88 10.49 -14.85
N ILE A 219 10.00 10.09 -15.49
CA ILE A 219 11.33 10.09 -14.88
C ILE A 219 11.76 11.49 -14.43
N GLU A 220 11.47 12.53 -15.22
CA GLU A 220 11.76 13.93 -14.86
C GLU A 220 11.02 14.39 -13.59
N GLY A 221 9.87 13.79 -13.28
CA GLY A 221 9.08 14.10 -12.09
C GLY A 221 9.57 13.44 -10.78
N ILE A 222 10.41 12.40 -10.86
CA ILE A 222 10.81 11.59 -9.71
C ILE A 222 11.49 12.42 -8.61
N PRO A 223 12.48 13.30 -8.88
CA PRO A 223 13.16 14.05 -7.82
C PRO A 223 12.20 14.92 -7.01
N LYS A 224 11.23 15.55 -7.67
CA LYS A 224 10.21 16.35 -6.98
C LYS A 224 9.38 15.47 -6.05
N TRP A 225 8.95 14.30 -6.53
CA TRP A 225 8.22 13.34 -5.71
C TRP A 225 9.04 12.87 -4.50
N LEU A 226 10.32 12.50 -4.70
CA LEU A 226 11.20 12.06 -3.62
C LEU A 226 11.36 13.10 -2.51
N ASN A 227 11.61 14.36 -2.89
CA ASN A 227 11.73 15.45 -1.92
C ASN A 227 10.45 15.63 -1.09
N MET A 228 9.27 15.51 -1.72
CA MET A 228 7.98 15.57 -1.00
C MET A 228 7.79 14.40 -0.02
N LYS A 229 8.54 13.30 -0.17
CA LYS A 229 8.43 12.13 0.72
C LYS A 229 9.24 12.24 2.00
N GLU A 230 10.24 13.13 2.04
CA GLU A 230 11.01 13.40 3.25
C GLU A 230 10.12 13.90 4.41
N ASP A 231 9.07 14.65 4.10
CA ASP A 231 8.13 15.23 5.07
C ASP A 231 7.34 14.18 5.86
N PHE A 232 7.35 12.90 5.44
CA PHE A 232 6.70 11.81 6.18
C PHE A 232 7.57 11.26 7.32
N LEU A 233 8.90 11.39 7.26
CA LEU A 233 9.81 10.84 8.28
C LEU A 233 9.60 11.45 9.68
N PRO A 234 9.38 12.76 9.84
CA PRO A 234 9.05 13.34 11.15
C PRO A 234 7.79 12.75 11.79
N ASN A 235 6.85 12.25 10.98
CA ASN A 235 5.55 11.74 11.42
C ASN A 235 5.57 10.29 11.94
N MET A 236 6.71 9.60 11.88
CA MET A 236 6.84 8.23 12.40
C MET A 236 6.63 8.21 13.92
N GLN A 237 5.89 7.22 14.40
CA GLN A 237 5.38 7.18 15.78
C GLN A 237 6.29 6.41 16.73
N THR A 238 7.06 5.46 16.19
CA THR A 238 8.01 4.64 16.95
C THR A 238 9.45 4.84 16.46
N ASN A 239 10.42 4.45 17.29
CA ASN A 239 11.83 4.48 16.89
C ASN A 239 12.11 3.47 15.77
N THR A 240 11.47 2.30 15.83
CA THR A 240 11.59 1.27 14.79
C THR A 240 10.97 1.73 13.48
N GLY A 241 9.74 2.25 13.51
CA GLY A 241 9.06 2.80 12.34
C GLY A 241 9.88 3.90 11.66
N ARG A 242 10.47 4.82 12.46
CA ARG A 242 11.38 5.85 11.97
C ARG A 242 12.59 5.27 11.23
N LYS A 243 13.30 4.32 11.84
CA LYS A 243 14.49 3.69 11.22
C LYS A 243 14.13 2.98 9.91
N ILE A 244 13.01 2.26 9.88
CA ILE A 244 12.56 1.57 8.67
C ILE A 244 12.16 2.59 7.59
N GLY A 245 11.41 3.63 7.95
CA GLY A 245 11.03 4.71 7.03
C GLY A 245 12.26 5.39 6.41
N GLU A 246 13.26 5.74 7.24
CA GLU A 246 14.53 6.32 6.79
C GLU A 246 15.30 5.38 5.85
N ALA A 247 15.36 4.09 6.18
CA ALA A 247 16.03 3.08 5.35
C ALA A 247 15.34 2.92 3.99
N ARG A 248 14.00 2.89 3.96
CA ARG A 248 13.20 2.83 2.73
C ARG A 248 13.35 4.08 1.88
N GLN A 249 13.36 5.27 2.49
CA GLN A 249 13.57 6.51 1.75
C GLN A 249 14.99 6.63 1.20
N LYS A 250 16.00 6.18 1.95
CA LYS A 250 17.38 6.06 1.44
C LYS A 250 17.45 5.12 0.23
N ARG A 251 16.69 4.03 0.24
CA ARG A 251 16.61 3.09 -0.89
C ARG A 251 15.98 3.72 -2.13
N ASN A 252 14.95 4.53 -1.96
CA ASN A 252 14.38 5.32 -3.05
C ASN A 252 15.43 6.22 -3.72
N TRP A 253 16.21 6.97 -2.92
CA TRP A 253 17.30 7.80 -3.44
C TRP A 253 18.42 6.99 -4.10
N TYR A 254 18.72 5.81 -3.55
CA TYR A 254 19.68 4.91 -4.18
C TYR A 254 19.21 4.47 -5.57
N ILE A 255 17.96 4.01 -5.72
CA ILE A 255 17.39 3.65 -7.02
C ILE A 255 17.36 4.85 -7.96
N TRP A 256 17.00 6.03 -7.47
CA TRP A 256 17.08 7.25 -8.28
C TRP A 256 18.49 7.52 -8.80
N SER A 257 19.54 7.34 -7.98
CA SER A 257 20.93 7.50 -8.43
C SER A 257 21.32 6.52 -9.55
N LEU A 258 20.72 5.33 -9.57
CA LEU A 258 20.92 4.35 -10.65
C LEU A 258 20.17 4.78 -11.92
N ILE A 259 18.92 5.22 -11.79
CA ILE A 259 18.10 5.76 -12.89
C ILE A 259 18.78 7.00 -13.50
N GLU A 260 19.37 7.87 -12.67
CA GLU A 260 20.07 9.06 -13.15
C GLU A 260 21.22 8.70 -14.07
N LYS A 261 22.02 7.68 -13.72
CA LYS A 261 23.05 7.12 -14.61
C LYS A 261 22.46 6.48 -15.87
N GLU A 262 21.30 5.83 -15.78
CA GLU A 262 20.65 5.23 -16.95
C GLU A 262 20.26 6.27 -18.01
N LYS A 263 19.99 7.51 -17.61
CA LYS A 263 19.62 8.60 -18.53
C LYS A 263 20.73 8.96 -19.53
N GLU A 264 22.00 8.71 -19.21
CA GLU A 264 23.12 8.97 -20.13
C GLU A 264 23.04 8.11 -21.39
N ASN A 265 22.47 6.91 -21.26
CA ASN A 265 22.25 5.97 -22.34
C ASN A 265 20.78 5.52 -22.30
N PHE A 266 19.86 6.46 -22.50
CA PHE A 266 18.44 6.24 -22.27
C PHE A 266 17.88 5.09 -23.11
N GLU A 267 18.16 5.04 -24.41
CA GLU A 267 17.56 4.06 -25.32
C GLU A 267 17.97 2.61 -25.01
N ILE A 268 19.23 2.39 -24.62
CA ILE A 268 19.70 1.04 -24.25
C ILE A 268 19.16 0.65 -22.87
N ASN A 269 19.06 1.59 -21.92
CA ASN A 269 18.54 1.29 -20.58
C ASN A 269 17.01 1.19 -20.55
N GLU A 270 16.30 1.80 -21.49
CA GLU A 270 14.88 1.55 -21.72
C GLU A 270 14.62 0.10 -22.18
N ILE A 271 15.61 -0.57 -22.74
CA ILE A 271 15.54 -1.99 -23.13
C ILE A 271 15.97 -2.91 -21.99
N TYR A 272 17.13 -2.62 -21.37
CA TYR A 272 17.83 -3.52 -20.45
C TYR A 272 17.83 -3.08 -18.98
N GLY A 273 17.64 -1.79 -18.69
CA GLY A 273 17.80 -1.19 -17.37
C GLY A 273 16.52 -1.09 -16.54
N ILE A 274 16.64 -0.40 -15.40
CA ILE A 274 15.51 -0.02 -14.54
C ILE A 274 14.47 0.77 -15.33
N LEU A 275 14.89 1.64 -16.27
CA LEU A 275 13.99 2.35 -17.18
C LEU A 275 13.06 1.40 -17.93
N GLY A 276 13.57 0.26 -18.41
CA GLY A 276 12.76 -0.75 -19.09
C GLY A 276 11.78 -1.48 -18.16
N VAL A 277 12.17 -1.71 -16.90
CA VAL A 277 11.26 -2.26 -15.87
C VAL A 277 10.15 -1.26 -15.53
N ILE A 278 10.49 0.03 -15.36
CA ILE A 278 9.50 1.09 -15.13
C ILE A 278 8.55 1.17 -16.33
N LYS A 279 9.07 1.15 -17.56
CA LYS A 279 8.24 1.14 -18.78
C LYS A 279 7.27 -0.05 -18.81
N TYR A 280 7.72 -1.23 -18.40
CA TYR A 280 6.85 -2.38 -18.26
C TYR A 280 5.77 -2.12 -17.19
N PHE A 281 6.12 -1.60 -16.02
CA PHE A 281 5.13 -1.26 -14.99
C PHE A 281 4.11 -0.22 -15.46
N MET A 282 4.54 0.77 -16.23
CA MET A 282 3.66 1.76 -16.85
C MET A 282 2.67 1.11 -17.85
N SER A 283 3.04 0.00 -18.50
CA SER A 283 2.13 -0.68 -19.44
C SER A 283 0.92 -1.33 -18.76
N CYS A 284 0.98 -1.56 -17.45
CA CYS A 284 -0.09 -2.17 -16.65
C CYS A 284 -0.87 -1.15 -15.81
N HIS A 285 -1.20 0.02 -16.37
CA HIS A 285 -1.69 1.15 -15.56
C HIS A 285 -3.14 1.05 -15.05
N GLU A 286 -4.03 0.28 -15.67
CA GLU A 286 -5.44 0.24 -15.25
C GLU A 286 -5.66 -0.47 -13.92
N ASP A 287 -5.16 -1.71 -13.79
CA ASP A 287 -5.30 -2.51 -12.56
C ASP A 287 -3.99 -3.26 -12.22
N PRO A 288 -2.90 -2.54 -11.87
CA PRO A 288 -1.59 -3.17 -11.73
C PRO A 288 -1.49 -4.10 -10.51
N SER A 289 -1.15 -5.37 -10.71
CA SER A 289 -0.72 -6.23 -9.60
C SER A 289 0.80 -6.16 -9.42
N LEU A 290 1.26 -5.67 -8.27
CA LEU A 290 2.70 -5.59 -7.95
C LEU A 290 3.35 -6.98 -8.01
N THR A 291 2.73 -7.98 -7.37
CA THR A 291 3.25 -9.35 -7.33
C THR A 291 3.35 -9.97 -8.71
N GLU A 292 2.31 -9.84 -9.54
CA GLU A 292 2.32 -10.41 -10.90
C GLU A 292 3.38 -9.75 -11.78
N GLN A 293 3.54 -8.43 -11.66
CA GLN A 293 4.55 -7.70 -12.43
C GLN A 293 5.97 -8.03 -11.99
N MET A 294 6.25 -8.14 -10.68
CA MET A 294 7.57 -8.60 -10.21
C MET A 294 7.90 -10.01 -10.68
N ASN A 295 6.92 -10.91 -10.65
CA ASN A 295 7.09 -12.28 -11.13
C ASN A 295 7.32 -12.32 -12.65
N TYR A 296 6.58 -11.52 -13.42
CA TYR A 296 6.85 -11.38 -14.86
C TYR A 296 8.27 -10.86 -15.13
N VAL A 297 8.76 -9.91 -14.33
CA VAL A 297 10.12 -9.40 -14.48
C VAL A 297 11.15 -10.52 -14.33
N ASP A 298 11.00 -11.37 -13.31
CA ASP A 298 11.91 -12.48 -13.05
C ASP A 298 11.77 -13.63 -14.07
N ASP A 299 10.53 -14.02 -14.37
CA ASP A 299 10.24 -15.24 -15.13
C ASP A 299 10.27 -15.05 -16.65
N LYS A 300 10.10 -13.80 -17.12
CA LYS A 300 9.98 -13.47 -18.55
C LYS A 300 10.91 -12.34 -18.96
N TRP A 301 10.75 -11.16 -18.37
CA TRP A 301 11.45 -9.96 -18.83
C TRP A 301 12.99 -10.12 -18.75
N ILE A 302 13.51 -10.54 -17.60
CA ILE A 302 14.96 -10.73 -17.38
C ILE A 302 15.51 -11.84 -18.32
N PRO A 303 14.92 -13.05 -18.39
CA PRO A 303 15.36 -14.09 -19.34
C PRO A 303 15.38 -13.62 -20.79
N GLU A 304 14.35 -12.90 -21.24
CA GLU A 304 14.31 -12.35 -22.61
C GLU A 304 15.46 -11.36 -22.85
N ARG A 305 15.73 -10.46 -21.90
CA ARG A 305 16.85 -9.50 -22.03
C ARG A 305 18.20 -10.19 -22.02
N LYS A 306 18.36 -11.29 -21.25
CA LYS A 306 19.60 -12.10 -21.31
C LYS A 306 19.84 -12.69 -22.70
N LEU A 307 18.80 -13.21 -23.36
CA LEU A 307 18.89 -13.73 -24.73
C LEU A 307 19.16 -12.62 -25.76
N MET A 308 18.51 -11.45 -25.62
CA MET A 308 18.78 -10.29 -26.48
C MET A 308 20.24 -9.84 -26.36
N LEU A 309 20.78 -9.84 -25.14
CA LEU A 309 22.15 -9.42 -24.85
C LEU A 309 23.21 -10.30 -25.53
N GLU A 310 22.93 -11.59 -25.76
CA GLU A 310 23.83 -12.48 -26.51
C GLU A 310 24.14 -11.96 -27.92
N ASN A 311 23.18 -11.24 -28.52
CA ASN A 311 23.26 -10.68 -29.86
C ASN A 311 23.59 -9.18 -29.88
N GLU A 312 23.74 -8.54 -28.72
CA GLU A 312 24.11 -7.12 -28.62
C GLU A 312 25.62 -6.96 -28.76
N ASN A 313 26.05 -6.38 -29.89
CA ASN A 313 27.46 -6.22 -30.24
C ASN A 313 27.99 -4.79 -30.08
N SER A 314 27.10 -3.79 -30.05
CA SER A 314 27.50 -2.38 -30.17
C SER A 314 27.62 -1.67 -28.83
N LYS A 315 26.76 -2.01 -27.87
CA LYS A 315 26.70 -1.39 -26.53
C LYS A 315 26.60 -2.43 -25.41
N ARG A 316 27.23 -3.59 -25.62
CA ARG A 316 27.09 -4.76 -24.75
C ARG A 316 27.38 -4.48 -23.27
N GLU A 317 28.48 -3.78 -22.98
CA GLU A 317 28.87 -3.47 -21.60
C GLU A 317 27.82 -2.62 -20.88
N ILE A 318 27.29 -1.59 -21.56
CA ILE A 318 26.24 -0.72 -21.02
C ILE A 318 24.93 -1.51 -20.81
N ALA A 319 24.58 -2.37 -21.76
CA ALA A 319 23.42 -3.25 -21.67
C ALA A 319 23.54 -4.27 -20.51
N GLU A 320 24.73 -4.86 -20.32
CA GLU A 320 25.05 -5.74 -19.19
C GLU A 320 24.91 -5.02 -17.84
N GLU A 321 25.41 -3.80 -17.73
CA GLU A 321 25.28 -2.98 -16.51
C GLU A 321 23.82 -2.55 -16.26
N GLY A 322 23.09 -2.15 -17.31
CA GLY A 322 21.65 -1.90 -17.23
C GLY A 322 20.89 -3.11 -16.70
N LEU A 323 21.12 -4.29 -17.28
CA LEU A 323 20.44 -5.51 -16.85
C LEU A 323 20.77 -5.90 -15.40
N LYS A 324 22.01 -5.71 -14.95
CA LYS A 324 22.38 -5.90 -13.53
C LYS A 324 21.59 -4.98 -12.61
N ARG A 325 21.47 -3.69 -12.96
CA ARG A 325 20.67 -2.70 -12.19
C ARG A 325 19.19 -3.06 -12.16
N ALA A 326 18.63 -3.54 -13.27
CA ALA A 326 17.23 -4.01 -13.33
C ALA A 326 16.98 -5.20 -12.40
N ILE A 327 17.88 -6.19 -12.40
CA ILE A 327 17.82 -7.37 -11.51
C ILE A 327 17.91 -6.93 -10.04
N GLU A 328 18.85 -6.04 -9.72
CA GLU A 328 19.01 -5.50 -8.36
C GLU A 328 17.76 -4.74 -7.90
N PHE A 329 17.19 -3.88 -8.75
CA PHE A 329 15.96 -3.15 -8.46
C PHE A 329 14.80 -4.10 -8.14
N ASN A 330 14.55 -5.12 -8.98
CA ASN A 330 13.46 -6.07 -8.75
C ASN A 330 13.70 -6.91 -7.48
N SER A 331 14.96 -7.30 -7.21
CA SER A 331 15.33 -8.01 -5.98
C SER A 331 15.09 -7.17 -4.72
N LEU A 332 15.51 -5.90 -4.73
CA LEU A 332 15.27 -4.98 -3.60
C LEU A 332 13.77 -4.75 -3.38
N LEU A 333 13.00 -4.57 -4.45
CA LEU A 333 11.54 -4.40 -4.37
C LEU A 333 10.88 -5.63 -3.74
N ARG A 334 11.27 -6.84 -4.17
CA ARG A 334 10.74 -8.11 -3.62
C ARG A 334 10.99 -8.24 -2.12
N ARG A 335 12.22 -8.01 -1.69
CA ARG A 335 12.60 -8.09 -0.27
C ARG A 335 11.85 -7.06 0.58
N GLU A 336 11.60 -5.87 0.03
CA GLU A 336 10.77 -4.86 0.71
C GLU A 336 9.30 -5.28 0.83
N VAL A 337 8.72 -5.89 -0.21
CA VAL A 337 7.35 -6.46 -0.21
C VAL A 337 7.21 -7.62 0.79
N GLU A 338 8.28 -8.39 0.98
CA GLU A 338 8.34 -9.48 1.96
C GLU A 338 8.55 -8.97 3.39
N GLY A 339 8.87 -7.69 3.57
CA GLY A 339 9.11 -7.07 4.87
C GLY A 339 10.50 -7.35 5.44
N GLU A 340 11.45 -7.81 4.60
CA GLU A 340 12.82 -8.12 5.03
C GLU A 340 13.69 -6.89 5.25
N ILE A 341 13.45 -5.81 4.49
CA ILE A 341 14.33 -4.63 4.41
C ILE A 341 13.59 -3.30 4.31
#